data_AF-A0A3B3ZBE3-F1
#
_entry.id   AF-A0A3B3ZBE3-F1
#
_cell.length_a   1.000
_cell.length_b   1.000
_cell.length_c   1.000
_cell.angle_alpha   90.00
_cell.angle_beta   90.00
_cell.angle_gamma   90.00
#
_symmetry.space_group_name_H-M   'P 1'
#
loop_
_entity.id
_entity.type
_entity.pdbx_description
1 polymer ?
#
loop_
_entity_poly.entity_id
_entity_poly.type
_entity_poly.pdbx_seq_one_letter_code
_entity_poly.pdbx_strand_id
1 'polypeptide(L)'
;MFLTLEYDISGFLGRSEKLSSPEEVIAAGRGVCCGYSSLCSEMCEMGIECQEVPGHSKGVGYRQGQSLRGVKSDHLWNAVLLSGQWFLLDACWGAGRVDMENESFVKFDDFYFLTEPEEFIHSHFPDEERWQLLDRPISIEEFERKVFKTSAFFTLGLRLMQPHQCHILTDGEANISLGFSRPTTFTFETTAHQDLLHSGSSEQRDSPKSSFGLLTVSHRTMKLQLLPPASGTYDVRIFARPESATTNLKWVCSFTVECLVPRAMEEIPENPFLSWGLQPNAQLQGVSGSNLGSEVFQVEQGSCEVVLKTSHPLMLVCELVHPKLDPAVAKRCLATQIQSDALTCNVLCPQRGFYRLSIFVRDYEKTDVKFQNVANFLLHCKGKVASLEELFPPNLGSACGPGSRTTEFGFSKFSHTTGILSTQQGKCNITFHNQHDLELHTVLSRDEIAKQSTLPLSRYLFCTYTDSKVTVSASLPEKGVYRLGLYARTTPGDSFNPMCDFVLRNTCDQQGAPFPCVYSAWRKGCVLFEPRMGLLEPESWVRFRVRVPGGQRVCVVGETRTDLKLNKSRVWEGDVFTGGGVSQLKLAAASGESEEMAVMMTFDIRPAEKEE
;
A
#
# COMPACT_ATOMS: atom_id res chain seq x y z
N MET A 1 -16.11 -44.58 10.64
CA MET A 1 -15.05 -45.60 10.66
C MET A 1 -13.78 -44.87 10.25
N PHE A 2 -12.79 -44.72 11.13
CA PHE A 2 -11.59 -43.95 10.85
C PHE A 2 -10.36 -44.80 11.16
N LEU A 3 -9.51 -45.03 10.16
CA LEU A 3 -8.31 -45.84 10.28
C LEU A 3 -7.13 -44.94 10.63
N THR A 4 -6.49 -45.17 11.78
CA THR A 4 -5.28 -44.44 12.21
C THR A 4 -4.01 -45.17 11.76
N LEU A 5 -3.86 -45.37 10.45
CA LEU A 5 -2.72 -46.02 9.83
C LEU A 5 -1.82 -44.97 9.14
N GLU A 6 -0.54 -45.27 8.97
CA GLU A 6 0.36 -44.44 8.14
C GLU A 6 0.33 -44.88 6.67
N TYR A 7 0.71 -43.99 5.75
CA TYR A 7 0.77 -44.34 4.32
C TYR A 7 2.13 -44.94 3.95
N ASP A 8 2.12 -46.07 3.25
CA ASP A 8 3.35 -46.74 2.80
C ASP A 8 3.94 -46.07 1.54
N ILE A 9 4.63 -44.94 1.75
CA ILE A 9 5.26 -44.15 0.70
C ILE A 9 6.31 -44.98 -0.07
N SER A 10 7.08 -45.81 0.62
CA SER A 10 8.13 -46.64 0.01
C SER A 10 7.55 -47.71 -0.91
N GLY A 11 6.49 -48.40 -0.47
CA GLY A 11 5.75 -49.35 -1.30
C GLY A 11 5.07 -48.67 -2.48
N PHE A 12 4.44 -47.50 -2.25
CA PHE A 12 3.81 -46.71 -3.30
C PHE A 12 4.81 -46.27 -4.40
N LEU A 13 5.99 -45.79 -4.02
CA LEU A 13 7.06 -45.38 -4.93
C LEU A 13 7.82 -46.55 -5.57
N GLY A 14 7.46 -47.81 -5.26
CA GLY A 14 8.13 -49.00 -5.77
C GLY A 14 9.54 -49.21 -5.21
N ARG A 15 9.87 -48.57 -4.07
CA ARG A 15 11.15 -48.73 -3.36
C ARG A 15 11.17 -49.97 -2.47
N SER A 16 9.98 -50.48 -2.11
CA SER A 16 9.76 -51.72 -1.38
C SER A 16 8.53 -52.45 -1.89
N GLU A 17 8.30 -53.67 -1.41
CA GLU A 17 7.05 -54.40 -1.65
C GLU A 17 5.87 -53.66 -1.01
N LYS A 18 4.70 -53.70 -1.68
CA LYS A 18 3.50 -52.96 -1.26
C LYS A 18 2.76 -53.71 -0.16
N LEU A 19 2.61 -53.08 1.00
CA LEU A 19 1.77 -53.59 2.08
C LEU A 19 0.29 -53.37 1.73
N SER A 20 -0.42 -54.46 1.43
CA SER A 20 -1.76 -54.40 0.84
C SER A 20 -2.78 -55.36 1.44
N SER A 21 -2.37 -56.44 2.12
CA SER A 21 -3.34 -57.30 2.82
C SER A 21 -3.77 -56.70 4.17
N PRO A 22 -5.02 -56.90 4.61
CA PRO A 22 -5.50 -56.39 5.90
C PRO A 22 -4.63 -56.82 7.09
N GLU A 23 -4.15 -58.05 7.13
CA GLU A 23 -3.29 -58.55 8.21
C GLU A 23 -1.92 -57.86 8.23
N GLU A 24 -1.29 -57.66 7.06
CA GLU A 24 -0.02 -56.94 6.92
C GLU A 24 -0.17 -55.48 7.33
N VAL A 25 -1.26 -54.83 6.90
CA VAL A 25 -1.53 -53.42 7.17
C VAL A 25 -1.77 -53.19 8.67
N ILE A 26 -2.55 -54.06 9.32
CA ILE A 26 -2.76 -54.02 10.78
C ILE A 26 -1.43 -54.25 11.51
N ALA A 27 -0.66 -55.27 11.13
CA ALA A 27 0.59 -55.62 11.80
C ALA A 27 1.67 -54.54 11.64
N ALA A 28 1.76 -53.92 10.46
CA ALA A 28 2.76 -52.90 10.15
C ALA A 28 2.34 -51.48 10.56
N GLY A 29 1.06 -51.26 10.86
CA GLY A 29 0.48 -49.94 11.13
C GLY A 29 0.49 -48.99 9.93
N ARG A 30 0.69 -49.51 8.71
CA ARG A 30 0.79 -48.73 7.46
C ARG A 30 0.40 -49.53 6.23
N GLY A 31 -0.08 -48.86 5.18
CA GLY A 31 -0.50 -49.51 3.92
C GLY A 31 -0.67 -48.55 2.74
N VAL A 32 -1.06 -49.10 1.57
CA VAL A 32 -1.48 -48.33 0.38
C VAL A 32 -3.00 -48.36 0.19
N CYS A 33 -3.54 -47.61 -0.78
CA CYS A 33 -4.99 -47.42 -0.98
C CYS A 33 -5.82 -48.71 -0.91
N CYS A 34 -5.40 -49.79 -1.57
CA CYS A 34 -6.13 -51.06 -1.51
C CYS A 34 -6.19 -51.67 -0.11
N GLY A 35 -5.11 -51.59 0.69
CA GLY A 35 -5.11 -52.09 2.06
C GLY A 35 -6.05 -51.33 3.00
N TYR A 36 -6.20 -50.01 2.80
CA TYR A 36 -7.19 -49.22 3.53
C TYR A 36 -8.62 -49.60 3.15
N SER A 37 -8.88 -49.75 1.84
CA SER A 37 -10.20 -50.12 1.32
C SER A 37 -10.64 -51.51 1.81
N SER A 38 -9.75 -52.50 1.75
CA SER A 38 -10.07 -53.87 2.18
C SER A 38 -10.27 -53.96 3.68
N LEU A 39 -9.45 -53.29 4.48
CA LEU A 39 -9.66 -53.21 5.92
C LEU A 39 -10.99 -52.54 6.28
N CYS A 40 -11.39 -51.47 5.56
CA CYS A 40 -12.68 -50.84 5.76
C CYS A 40 -13.84 -51.79 5.42
N SER A 41 -13.71 -52.56 4.35
CA SER A 41 -14.72 -53.56 3.96
C SER A 41 -14.88 -54.65 5.04
N GLU A 42 -13.78 -55.23 5.54
CA GLU A 42 -13.81 -56.23 6.62
C GLU A 42 -14.46 -55.68 7.90
N MET A 43 -14.14 -54.45 8.27
CA MET A 43 -14.76 -53.81 9.43
C MET A 43 -16.27 -53.60 9.24
N CYS A 44 -16.74 -53.38 8.01
CA CYS A 44 -18.16 -53.20 7.69
C CYS A 44 -18.94 -54.53 7.71
N GLU A 45 -18.29 -55.68 7.52
CA GLU A 45 -18.93 -57.01 7.56
C GLU A 45 -19.71 -57.28 8.86
N MET A 46 -19.45 -56.49 9.92
CA MET A 46 -20.19 -56.52 11.19
C MET A 46 -21.59 -55.89 11.15
N GLY A 47 -22.14 -55.60 9.97
CA GLY A 47 -23.56 -55.21 9.79
C GLY A 47 -23.83 -54.05 8.84
N ILE A 48 -22.85 -53.63 8.03
CA ILE A 48 -22.97 -52.58 7.02
C ILE A 48 -22.55 -53.18 5.68
N GLU A 49 -23.42 -53.10 4.65
CA GLU A 49 -22.99 -53.51 3.31
C GLU A 49 -21.95 -52.51 2.78
N CYS A 50 -20.80 -53.03 2.34
CA CYS A 50 -19.68 -52.25 1.81
C CYS A 50 -19.23 -52.85 0.48
N GLN A 51 -18.86 -51.99 -0.46
CA GLN A 51 -18.33 -52.35 -1.78
C GLN A 51 -17.03 -51.60 -2.02
N GLU A 52 -16.01 -52.31 -2.52
CA GLU A 52 -14.80 -51.68 -3.01
C GLU A 52 -15.05 -51.15 -4.43
N VAL A 53 -14.61 -49.92 -4.68
CA VAL A 53 -14.87 -49.18 -5.92
C VAL A 53 -13.52 -48.79 -6.55
N PRO A 54 -13.05 -49.52 -7.56
CA PRO A 54 -11.85 -49.14 -8.30
C PRO A 54 -12.13 -47.98 -9.24
N GLY A 55 -11.12 -47.14 -9.46
CA GLY A 55 -11.20 -46.08 -10.44
C GLY A 55 -9.97 -45.21 -10.54
N HIS A 56 -10.16 -44.04 -11.14
CA HIS A 56 -9.13 -43.03 -11.34
C HIS A 56 -9.22 -41.92 -10.29
N SER A 57 -8.07 -41.46 -9.82
CA SER A 57 -7.96 -40.31 -8.94
C SER A 57 -7.20 -39.14 -9.57
N LYS A 58 -7.60 -37.91 -9.26
CA LYS A 58 -6.79 -36.71 -9.52
C LYS A 58 -5.79 -36.46 -8.38
N GLY A 59 -5.15 -37.53 -7.91
CA GLY A 59 -4.27 -37.52 -6.75
C GLY A 59 -2.79 -37.29 -7.10
N VAL A 60 -1.92 -37.88 -6.28
CA VAL A 60 -0.46 -37.82 -6.48
C VAL A 60 -0.09 -38.45 -7.82
N GLY A 61 0.48 -37.64 -8.73
CA GLY A 61 0.92 -38.08 -10.05
C GLY A 61 -0.02 -37.71 -11.20
N TYR A 62 -1.26 -37.30 -10.91
CA TYR A 62 -2.18 -36.81 -11.94
C TYR A 62 -1.74 -35.45 -12.50
N ARG A 63 -1.69 -35.34 -13.83
CA ARG A 63 -1.50 -34.05 -14.52
C ARG A 63 -2.82 -33.55 -15.08
N GLN A 64 -3.09 -32.25 -14.94
CA GLN A 64 -4.32 -31.67 -15.45
C GLN A 64 -4.43 -31.84 -16.98
N GLY A 65 -5.60 -32.27 -17.44
CA GLY A 65 -5.83 -32.55 -18.86
C GLY A 65 -5.18 -33.83 -19.38
N GLN A 66 -4.50 -34.63 -18.53
CA GLN A 66 -4.02 -35.95 -18.91
C GLN A 66 -5.21 -36.86 -19.25
N SER A 67 -5.13 -37.52 -20.41
CA SER A 67 -6.07 -38.57 -20.80
C SER A 67 -5.89 -39.79 -19.89
N LEU A 68 -6.98 -40.20 -19.27
CA LEU A 68 -7.10 -41.42 -18.45
C LEU A 68 -7.64 -42.60 -19.26
N ARG A 69 -8.10 -42.36 -20.51
CA ARG A 69 -8.54 -43.42 -21.42
C ARG A 69 -7.45 -44.49 -21.63
N GLY A 70 -7.80 -45.74 -21.34
CA GLY A 70 -6.91 -46.89 -21.50
C GLY A 70 -5.79 -46.98 -20.46
N VAL A 71 -5.78 -46.09 -19.47
CA VAL A 71 -4.92 -46.17 -18.28
C VAL A 71 -5.60 -47.11 -17.28
N LYS A 72 -4.84 -47.90 -16.54
CA LYS A 72 -5.40 -48.71 -15.46
C LYS A 72 -5.79 -47.81 -14.28
N SER A 73 -6.86 -48.19 -13.59
CA SER A 73 -7.32 -47.58 -12.34
C SER A 73 -6.15 -47.48 -11.36
N ASP A 74 -5.95 -46.29 -10.80
CA ASP A 74 -4.81 -45.97 -9.95
C ASP A 74 -5.18 -45.82 -8.48
N HIS A 75 -6.47 -45.92 -8.16
CA HIS A 75 -7.00 -45.75 -6.81
C HIS A 75 -8.17 -46.69 -6.50
N LEU A 76 -8.39 -46.93 -5.21
CA LEU A 76 -9.44 -47.81 -4.68
C LEU A 76 -10.05 -47.18 -3.42
N TRP A 77 -11.38 -47.09 -3.38
CA TRP A 77 -12.14 -46.54 -2.25
C TRP A 77 -13.39 -47.40 -1.96
N ASN A 78 -14.24 -46.98 -1.04
CA ASN A 78 -15.43 -47.74 -0.61
C ASN A 78 -16.74 -47.00 -0.91
N ALA A 79 -17.80 -47.79 -1.11
CA ALA A 79 -19.18 -47.34 -1.02
C ALA A 79 -19.90 -48.16 0.06
N VAL A 80 -20.65 -47.51 0.95
CA VAL A 80 -21.36 -48.16 2.06
C VAL A 80 -22.86 -47.91 2.00
N LEU A 81 -23.68 -48.92 2.31
CA LEU A 81 -25.14 -48.83 2.33
C LEU A 81 -25.62 -48.51 3.75
N LEU A 82 -26.21 -47.33 3.94
CA LEU A 82 -26.77 -46.89 5.21
C LEU A 82 -28.23 -46.49 5.01
N SER A 83 -29.12 -47.08 5.80
CA SER A 83 -30.58 -46.80 5.74
C SER A 83 -31.18 -46.89 4.32
N GLY A 84 -30.66 -47.80 3.49
CA GLY A 84 -31.12 -48.02 2.11
C GLY A 84 -30.54 -47.06 1.07
N GLN A 85 -29.55 -46.23 1.43
CA GLN A 85 -28.86 -45.32 0.51
C GLN A 85 -27.35 -45.58 0.52
N TRP A 86 -26.74 -45.51 -0.66
CA TRP A 86 -25.29 -45.67 -0.83
C TRP A 86 -24.57 -44.35 -0.57
N PHE A 87 -23.44 -44.41 0.14
CA PHE A 87 -22.57 -43.28 0.44
C PHE A 87 -21.12 -43.59 0.07
N LEU A 88 -20.38 -42.59 -0.42
CA LEU A 88 -18.97 -42.74 -0.81
C LEU A 88 -18.04 -42.46 0.36
N LEU A 89 -16.97 -43.24 0.47
CA LEU A 89 -15.98 -43.13 1.54
C LEU A 89 -14.59 -43.49 1.01
N ASP A 90 -13.62 -42.63 1.26
CA ASP A 90 -12.20 -42.92 1.02
C ASP A 90 -11.45 -42.95 2.35
N ALA A 91 -11.29 -44.15 2.90
CA ALA A 91 -10.58 -44.35 4.16
C ALA A 91 -9.09 -44.03 4.06
N CYS A 92 -8.50 -44.13 2.86
CA CYS A 92 -7.09 -43.85 2.62
C CYS A 92 -6.81 -42.36 2.66
N TRP A 93 -7.54 -41.56 1.86
CA TRP A 93 -7.39 -40.11 1.84
C TRP A 93 -7.98 -39.45 3.11
N GLY A 94 -8.96 -40.10 3.74
CA GLY A 94 -9.50 -39.70 5.04
C GLY A 94 -8.54 -39.91 6.22
N ALA A 95 -7.66 -40.92 6.16
CA ALA A 95 -6.59 -41.10 7.16
C ALA A 95 -5.52 -40.01 7.07
N GLY A 96 -5.33 -39.43 5.89
CA GLY A 96 -4.44 -38.31 5.65
C GLY A 96 -3.89 -38.27 4.23
N ARG A 97 -3.03 -37.29 3.96
CA ARG A 97 -2.36 -37.12 2.67
C ARG A 97 -0.85 -37.05 2.82
N VAL A 98 -0.14 -37.58 1.84
CA VAL A 98 1.31 -37.44 1.72
C VAL A 98 1.63 -36.09 1.11
N ASP A 99 2.38 -35.28 1.83
CA ASP A 99 3.08 -34.13 1.27
C ASP A 99 4.41 -34.61 0.68
N MET A 100 4.47 -34.71 -0.65
CA MET A 100 5.65 -35.20 -1.38
C MET A 100 6.83 -34.22 -1.34
N GLU A 101 6.60 -32.93 -1.02
CA GLU A 101 7.70 -31.96 -0.92
C GLU A 101 8.40 -32.02 0.43
N ASN A 102 7.63 -32.27 1.49
CA ASN A 102 8.14 -32.34 2.86
C ASN A 102 8.27 -33.78 3.38
N GLU A 103 8.00 -34.79 2.54
CA GLU A 103 7.93 -36.21 2.89
C GLU A 103 7.15 -36.49 4.19
N SER A 104 6.04 -35.77 4.39
CA SER A 104 5.27 -35.79 5.65
C SER A 104 3.82 -36.23 5.44
N PHE A 105 3.24 -36.89 6.45
CA PHE A 105 1.85 -37.33 6.41
C PHE A 105 0.96 -36.35 7.19
N VAL A 106 0.11 -35.61 6.48
CA VAL A 106 -0.89 -34.72 7.10
C VAL A 106 -2.06 -35.60 7.54
N LYS A 107 -2.16 -35.83 8.85
CA LYS A 107 -3.17 -36.73 9.42
C LYS A 107 -4.57 -36.13 9.36
N PHE A 108 -5.51 -36.97 8.93
CA PHE A 108 -6.95 -36.85 9.05
C PHE A 108 -7.63 -35.75 8.21
N ASP A 109 -8.55 -36.18 7.34
CA ASP A 109 -9.41 -35.31 6.52
C ASP A 109 -10.85 -35.89 6.52
N ASP A 110 -11.73 -35.29 7.32
CA ASP A 110 -13.11 -35.76 7.49
C ASP A 110 -13.96 -35.60 6.23
N PHE A 111 -13.50 -34.78 5.27
CA PHE A 111 -14.15 -34.59 3.98
C PHE A 111 -14.42 -35.91 3.25
N TYR A 112 -13.52 -36.89 3.35
CA TYR A 112 -13.63 -38.17 2.65
C TYR A 112 -14.51 -39.21 3.37
N PHE A 113 -15.18 -38.83 4.46
CA PHE A 113 -16.11 -39.69 5.17
C PHE A 113 -17.55 -39.38 4.77
N LEU A 114 -18.21 -40.30 4.05
CA LEU A 114 -19.59 -40.13 3.56
C LEU A 114 -19.76 -38.85 2.71
N THR A 115 -18.81 -38.61 1.80
CA THR A 115 -18.78 -37.40 0.96
C THR A 115 -19.93 -37.41 -0.03
N GLU A 116 -20.53 -36.24 -0.26
CA GLU A 116 -21.58 -36.09 -1.27
C GLU A 116 -21.03 -36.44 -2.67
N PRO A 117 -21.76 -37.22 -3.49
CA PRO A 117 -21.33 -37.62 -4.83
C PRO A 117 -20.89 -36.46 -5.74
N GLU A 118 -21.58 -35.32 -5.68
CA GLU A 118 -21.28 -34.11 -6.45
C GLU A 118 -19.95 -33.47 -6.08
N GLU A 119 -19.46 -33.67 -4.86
CA GLU A 119 -18.16 -33.20 -4.39
C GLU A 119 -17.07 -34.24 -4.65
N PHE A 120 -17.37 -35.53 -4.42
CA PHE A 120 -16.43 -36.64 -4.56
C PHE A 120 -15.96 -36.85 -6.02
N ILE A 121 -16.88 -36.69 -6.99
CA ILE A 121 -16.58 -36.82 -8.44
C ILE A 121 -15.53 -35.81 -8.95
N HIS A 122 -15.20 -34.77 -8.18
CA HIS A 122 -14.15 -33.82 -8.58
C HIS A 122 -12.74 -34.39 -8.52
N SER A 123 -12.53 -35.42 -7.70
CA SER A 123 -11.24 -36.10 -7.54
C SER A 123 -11.28 -37.59 -7.86
N HIS A 124 -12.43 -38.26 -7.79
CA HIS A 124 -12.55 -39.71 -7.93
C HIS A 124 -13.53 -40.08 -9.05
N PHE A 125 -13.07 -40.80 -10.07
CA PHE A 125 -13.89 -41.28 -11.17
C PHE A 125 -13.91 -42.81 -11.19
N PRO A 126 -15.05 -43.48 -10.89
CA PRO A 126 -15.12 -44.94 -10.81
C PRO A 126 -15.07 -45.60 -12.19
N ASP A 127 -14.58 -46.84 -12.23
CA ASP A 127 -14.58 -47.66 -13.45
C ASP A 127 -16.01 -48.04 -13.89
N GLU A 128 -16.91 -48.26 -12.93
CA GLU A 128 -18.31 -48.53 -13.19
C GLU A 128 -19.16 -47.27 -12.94
N GLU A 129 -19.92 -46.86 -13.96
CA GLU A 129 -20.74 -45.63 -13.94
C GLU A 129 -21.72 -45.55 -12.75
N ARG A 130 -22.29 -46.71 -12.34
CA ARG A 130 -23.24 -46.77 -11.21
C ARG A 130 -22.65 -46.23 -9.91
N TRP A 131 -21.34 -46.33 -9.71
CA TRP A 131 -20.67 -45.90 -8.49
C TRP A 131 -20.36 -44.42 -8.45
N GLN A 132 -20.70 -43.66 -9.49
CA GLN A 132 -20.67 -42.20 -9.42
C GLN A 132 -21.74 -41.69 -8.44
N LEU A 133 -22.85 -42.43 -8.25
CA LEU A 133 -24.00 -42.06 -7.42
C LEU A 133 -24.61 -40.68 -7.75
N LEU A 134 -24.35 -40.17 -8.96
CA LEU A 134 -24.89 -38.91 -9.46
C LEU A 134 -26.23 -39.15 -10.16
N ASP A 135 -27.16 -38.20 -10.00
CA ASP A 135 -28.40 -38.15 -10.80
C ASP A 135 -28.11 -38.10 -12.32
N ARG A 136 -27.00 -37.45 -12.68
CA ARG A 136 -26.51 -37.33 -14.07
C ARG A 136 -25.03 -37.71 -14.10
N PRO A 137 -24.71 -38.97 -14.41
CA PRO A 137 -23.33 -39.42 -14.54
C PRO A 137 -22.57 -38.60 -15.58
N ILE A 138 -21.28 -38.37 -15.32
CA ILE A 138 -20.38 -37.66 -16.23
C ILE A 138 -19.50 -38.67 -16.98
N SER A 139 -19.05 -38.29 -18.16
CA SER A 139 -18.07 -39.09 -18.91
C SER A 139 -16.65 -38.84 -18.40
N ILE A 140 -15.72 -39.75 -18.72
CA ILE A 140 -14.31 -39.59 -18.36
C ILE A 140 -13.70 -38.34 -18.99
N GLU A 141 -14.14 -37.93 -20.19
CA GLU A 141 -13.67 -36.72 -20.86
C GLU A 141 -14.18 -35.45 -20.16
N GLU A 142 -15.40 -35.49 -19.62
CA GLU A 142 -15.90 -34.40 -18.79
C GLU A 142 -15.13 -34.33 -17.47
N PHE A 143 -14.86 -35.47 -16.84
CA PHE A 143 -14.02 -35.56 -15.66
C PHE A 143 -12.63 -34.96 -15.92
N GLU A 144 -11.94 -35.36 -16.98
CA GLU A 144 -10.62 -34.86 -17.38
C GLU A 144 -10.59 -33.34 -17.55
N ARG A 145 -11.65 -32.75 -18.11
CA ARG A 145 -11.75 -31.30 -18.35
C ARG A 145 -12.15 -30.48 -17.14
N LYS A 146 -12.76 -31.07 -16.12
CA LYS A 146 -13.17 -30.35 -14.90
C LYS A 146 -11.94 -29.90 -14.11
N VAL A 147 -12.04 -28.70 -13.56
CA VAL A 147 -11.05 -28.15 -12.61
C VAL A 147 -10.89 -29.10 -11.43
N PHE A 148 -9.63 -29.42 -11.11
CA PHE A 148 -9.30 -30.17 -9.91
C PHE A 148 -9.54 -29.30 -8.67
N LYS A 149 -10.31 -29.83 -7.72
CA LYS A 149 -10.64 -29.19 -6.44
C LYS A 149 -10.24 -30.16 -5.32
N THR A 150 -9.51 -29.69 -4.33
CA THR A 150 -9.15 -30.48 -3.14
C THR A 150 -10.28 -30.44 -2.11
N SER A 151 -10.23 -31.32 -1.09
CA SER A 151 -11.09 -31.25 0.09
C SER A 151 -11.16 -29.84 0.70
N ALA A 152 -10.01 -29.16 0.81
CA ALA A 152 -9.92 -27.80 1.34
C ALA A 152 -10.76 -26.78 0.56
N PHE A 153 -11.00 -26.98 -0.74
CA PHE A 153 -11.90 -26.12 -1.52
C PHE A 153 -13.33 -26.16 -0.98
N PHE A 154 -13.84 -27.36 -0.70
CA PHE A 154 -15.19 -27.60 -0.20
C PHE A 154 -15.31 -27.23 1.28
N THR A 155 -14.35 -27.62 2.11
CA THR A 155 -14.34 -27.26 3.55
C THR A 155 -14.35 -25.75 3.78
N LEU A 156 -13.71 -24.97 2.91
CA LEU A 156 -13.71 -23.50 2.96
C LEU A 156 -14.97 -22.87 2.35
N GLY A 157 -15.88 -23.66 1.76
CA GLY A 157 -17.08 -23.19 1.11
C GLY A 157 -16.78 -22.33 -0.13
N LEU A 158 -15.71 -22.65 -0.85
CA LEU A 158 -15.34 -21.95 -2.08
C LEU A 158 -16.26 -22.38 -3.23
N ARG A 159 -16.47 -21.48 -4.18
CA ARG A 159 -17.23 -21.72 -5.40
C ARG A 159 -16.43 -21.24 -6.59
N LEU A 160 -16.32 -22.09 -7.61
CA LEU A 160 -15.66 -21.73 -8.86
C LEU A 160 -16.64 -20.92 -9.69
N MET A 161 -16.29 -19.67 -10.01
CA MET A 161 -17.14 -18.82 -10.85
C MET A 161 -16.74 -18.94 -12.32
N GLN A 162 -15.44 -18.88 -12.60
CA GLN A 162 -14.87 -19.06 -13.94
C GLN A 162 -13.34 -19.23 -13.85
N PRO A 163 -12.70 -19.91 -14.82
CA PRO A 163 -13.33 -20.76 -15.84
C PRO A 163 -13.76 -22.11 -15.22
N HIS A 164 -14.72 -22.79 -15.87
CA HIS A 164 -15.21 -24.10 -15.41
C HIS A 164 -14.35 -25.28 -15.89
N GLN A 165 -13.39 -25.00 -16.77
CA GLN A 165 -12.47 -25.99 -17.34
C GLN A 165 -11.08 -25.78 -16.78
N CYS A 166 -10.35 -26.88 -16.57
CA CYS A 166 -8.98 -26.85 -16.04
C CYS A 166 -7.99 -26.19 -17.00
N HIS A 167 -8.22 -26.35 -18.31
CA HIS A 167 -7.35 -25.83 -19.36
C HIS A 167 -7.84 -24.47 -19.87
N ILE A 168 -6.97 -23.46 -19.82
CA ILE A 168 -7.25 -22.08 -20.22
C ILE A 168 -6.33 -21.74 -21.38
N LEU A 169 -6.90 -21.58 -22.57
CA LEU A 169 -6.18 -21.07 -23.74
C LEU A 169 -6.22 -19.54 -23.75
N THR A 170 -5.07 -18.89 -23.92
CA THR A 170 -4.97 -17.43 -23.92
C THR A 170 -3.98 -16.88 -24.95
N ASP A 171 -4.25 -15.67 -25.42
CA ASP A 171 -3.40 -14.82 -26.26
C ASP A 171 -2.74 -13.67 -25.46
N GLY A 172 -2.54 -13.89 -24.15
CA GLY A 172 -1.72 -13.03 -23.29
C GLY A 172 -2.37 -12.61 -21.97
N GLU A 173 -3.64 -12.96 -21.73
CA GLU A 173 -4.33 -12.72 -20.46
C GLU A 173 -5.30 -13.86 -20.10
N ALA A 174 -5.19 -14.41 -18.89
CA ALA A 174 -6.14 -15.39 -18.35
C ALA A 174 -6.73 -14.88 -17.03
N ASN A 175 -8.02 -15.13 -16.81
CA ASN A 175 -8.72 -14.69 -15.61
C ASN A 175 -9.36 -15.88 -14.90
N ILE A 176 -9.07 -16.03 -13.61
CA ILE A 176 -9.69 -17.02 -12.71
C ILE A 176 -10.47 -16.26 -11.65
N SER A 177 -11.67 -16.73 -11.31
CA SER A 177 -12.53 -16.12 -10.31
C SER A 177 -13.16 -17.17 -9.40
N LEU A 178 -12.99 -16.98 -8.09
CA LEU A 178 -13.58 -17.81 -7.04
C LEU A 178 -14.53 -16.96 -6.20
N GLY A 179 -15.66 -17.54 -5.78
CA GLY A 179 -16.57 -16.96 -4.79
C GLY A 179 -16.40 -17.65 -3.44
N PHE A 180 -16.65 -16.93 -2.35
CA PHE A 180 -16.60 -17.48 -0.99
C PHE A 180 -17.61 -16.77 -0.08
N SER A 181 -18.01 -17.45 1.00
CA SER A 181 -19.01 -16.95 1.96
C SER A 181 -18.39 -16.40 3.25
N ARG A 182 -17.18 -16.85 3.60
CA ARG A 182 -16.45 -16.46 4.81
C ARG A 182 -15.13 -15.78 4.44
N PRO A 183 -14.66 -14.78 5.21
CA PRO A 183 -13.38 -14.11 4.93
C PRO A 183 -12.22 -15.11 4.81
N THR A 184 -11.56 -15.08 3.65
CA THR A 184 -10.57 -16.08 3.26
C THR A 184 -9.37 -15.38 2.64
N THR A 185 -8.18 -15.75 3.08
CA THR A 185 -6.91 -15.30 2.48
C THR A 185 -6.54 -16.23 1.34
N PHE A 186 -6.08 -15.67 0.22
CA PHE A 186 -5.64 -16.40 -0.96
C PHE A 186 -4.18 -16.10 -1.29
N THR A 187 -3.51 -17.07 -1.91
CA THR A 187 -2.27 -16.87 -2.66
C THR A 187 -2.28 -17.81 -3.87
N PHE A 188 -1.32 -17.63 -4.77
CA PHE A 188 -1.16 -18.51 -5.93
C PHE A 188 0.31 -18.77 -6.22
N GLU A 189 0.58 -19.88 -6.87
CA GLU A 189 1.88 -20.25 -7.40
C GLU A 189 1.75 -20.57 -8.88
N THR A 190 2.73 -20.13 -9.67
CA THR A 190 2.81 -20.40 -11.10
C THR A 190 4.12 -21.11 -11.41
N THR A 191 4.05 -22.23 -12.11
CA THR A 191 5.22 -22.97 -12.59
C THR A 191 5.14 -23.15 -14.10
N ALA A 192 6.17 -22.73 -14.83
CA ALA A 192 6.27 -23.01 -16.25
C ALA A 192 6.48 -24.52 -16.45
N HIS A 193 5.75 -25.12 -17.38
CA HIS A 193 5.91 -26.51 -17.74
C HIS A 193 7.24 -26.66 -18.49
N GLN A 194 8.28 -27.18 -17.82
CA GLN A 194 9.51 -27.61 -18.49
C GLN A 194 9.35 -29.08 -18.86
N ASP A 195 9.34 -29.38 -20.16
CA ASP A 195 9.44 -30.75 -20.67
C ASP A 195 10.83 -31.32 -20.36
N LEU A 196 11.00 -31.89 -19.17
CA LEU A 196 12.25 -32.52 -18.69
C LEU A 196 12.61 -33.83 -19.40
N LEU A 197 12.06 -34.11 -20.59
CA LEU A 197 12.43 -35.32 -21.34
C LEU A 197 13.79 -35.22 -22.05
N HIS A 198 14.46 -34.05 -22.05
CA HIS A 198 15.75 -33.87 -22.73
C HIS A 198 16.88 -33.16 -21.95
N SER A 199 16.78 -32.99 -20.64
CA SER A 199 17.93 -32.49 -19.85
C SER A 199 18.20 -33.38 -18.65
N GLY A 200 19.16 -34.28 -18.82
CA GLY A 200 19.83 -34.97 -17.72
C GLY A 200 20.72 -33.99 -16.96
N SER A 201 20.13 -33.14 -16.13
CA SER A 201 20.87 -32.41 -15.09
C SER A 201 19.94 -32.09 -13.93
N SER A 202 20.29 -32.64 -12.77
CA SER A 202 19.79 -32.20 -11.47
C SER A 202 20.34 -30.80 -11.23
N GLU A 203 19.62 -29.77 -11.68
CA GLU A 203 19.94 -28.40 -11.32
C GLU A 203 18.99 -27.89 -10.23
N GLN A 204 19.60 -27.22 -9.26
CA GLN A 204 19.00 -26.65 -8.07
C GLN A 204 17.75 -25.82 -8.40
N ARG A 205 16.69 -26.03 -7.61
CA ARG A 205 15.45 -25.25 -7.60
C ARG A 205 15.70 -23.82 -7.08
N ASP A 206 16.37 -23.00 -7.86
CA ASP A 206 16.31 -21.55 -7.72
C ASP A 206 15.68 -20.96 -8.98
N SER A 207 14.38 -21.22 -9.15
CA SER A 207 13.60 -20.48 -10.14
C SER A 207 13.22 -19.11 -9.54
N PRO A 208 13.49 -17.99 -10.22
CA PRO A 208 13.05 -16.69 -9.75
C PRO A 208 11.53 -16.67 -9.66
N LYS A 209 11.00 -16.34 -8.48
CA LYS A 209 9.56 -16.20 -8.15
C LYS A 209 8.94 -15.00 -8.88
N SER A 210 9.04 -14.94 -10.20
CA SER A 210 8.35 -13.92 -10.98
C SER A 210 6.88 -14.31 -11.09
N SER A 211 6.09 -13.91 -10.09
CA SER A 211 4.63 -14.11 -10.11
C SER A 211 4.03 -13.17 -11.16
N PHE A 212 3.68 -13.71 -12.32
CA PHE A 212 3.03 -12.95 -13.40
C PHE A 212 1.51 -12.80 -13.22
N GLY A 213 1.04 -12.87 -11.96
CA GLY A 213 -0.37 -12.83 -11.60
C GLY A 213 -0.73 -11.65 -10.71
N LEU A 214 -1.88 -11.07 -10.96
CA LEU A 214 -2.51 -10.03 -10.18
C LEU A 214 -3.67 -10.66 -9.41
N LEU A 215 -3.42 -10.98 -8.13
CA LEU A 215 -4.43 -11.48 -7.22
C LEU A 215 -5.17 -10.31 -6.55
N THR A 216 -6.48 -10.24 -6.74
CA THR A 216 -7.37 -9.26 -6.12
C THR A 216 -8.42 -9.99 -5.30
N VAL A 217 -8.67 -9.53 -4.08
CA VAL A 217 -9.66 -10.12 -3.18
C VAL A 217 -10.65 -9.04 -2.77
N SER A 218 -11.94 -9.32 -2.97
CA SER A 218 -13.07 -8.52 -2.50
C SER A 218 -13.73 -9.21 -1.30
N HIS A 219 -14.84 -8.67 -0.79
CA HIS A 219 -15.55 -9.29 0.35
C HIS A 219 -16.10 -10.71 0.05
N ARG A 220 -16.43 -11.03 -1.21
CA ARG A 220 -17.07 -12.32 -1.56
C ARG A 220 -16.48 -13.00 -2.78
N THR A 221 -15.53 -12.36 -3.43
CA THR A 221 -14.92 -12.88 -4.65
C THR A 221 -13.42 -12.67 -4.62
N MET A 222 -12.69 -13.62 -5.16
CA MET A 222 -11.28 -13.50 -5.50
C MET A 222 -11.17 -13.55 -7.03
N LYS A 223 -10.35 -12.67 -7.60
CA LYS A 223 -10.02 -12.66 -9.03
C LYS A 223 -8.50 -12.69 -9.17
N LEU A 224 -8.01 -13.67 -9.92
CA LEU A 224 -6.61 -13.82 -10.29
C LEU A 224 -6.49 -13.57 -11.79
N GLN A 225 -5.84 -12.48 -12.17
CA GLN A 225 -5.52 -12.16 -13.56
C GLN A 225 -4.06 -12.56 -13.83
N LEU A 226 -3.85 -13.46 -14.77
CA LEU A 226 -2.54 -13.99 -15.15
C LEU A 226 -2.12 -13.40 -16.49
N LEU A 227 -0.85 -12.99 -16.56
CA LEU A 227 -0.25 -12.34 -17.72
C LEU A 227 1.05 -13.06 -18.08
N PRO A 228 0.97 -14.23 -18.75
CA PRO A 228 2.15 -15.06 -19.00
C PRO A 228 3.28 -14.31 -19.73
N PRO A 229 4.54 -14.40 -19.26
CA PRO A 229 5.64 -13.61 -19.81
C PRO A 229 6.15 -14.13 -21.16
N ALA A 230 5.90 -15.40 -21.48
CA ALA A 230 6.31 -16.04 -22.72
C ALA A 230 5.21 -16.98 -23.23
N SER A 231 5.36 -17.43 -24.47
CA SER A 231 4.54 -18.53 -25.00
C SER A 231 4.92 -19.83 -24.29
N GLY A 232 3.92 -20.64 -23.95
CA GLY A 232 4.12 -21.91 -23.28
C GLY A 232 2.97 -22.27 -22.35
N THR A 233 3.13 -23.40 -21.66
CA THR A 233 2.15 -23.94 -20.73
C THR A 233 2.59 -23.66 -19.30
N TYR A 234 1.67 -23.19 -18.48
CA TYR A 234 1.91 -22.81 -17.08
C TYR A 234 0.91 -23.52 -16.17
N ASP A 235 1.39 -24.17 -15.13
CA ASP A 235 0.55 -24.69 -14.06
C ASP A 235 0.34 -23.61 -13.01
N VAL A 236 -0.93 -23.41 -12.64
CA VAL A 236 -1.36 -22.41 -11.68
C VAL A 236 -2.03 -23.13 -10.52
N ARG A 237 -1.45 -23.01 -9.33
CA ARG A 237 -2.02 -23.56 -8.09
C ARG A 237 -2.54 -22.42 -7.23
N ILE A 238 -3.77 -22.55 -6.76
CA ILE A 238 -4.37 -21.57 -5.85
C ILE A 238 -4.40 -22.18 -4.45
N PHE A 239 -3.99 -21.38 -3.48
CA PHE A 239 -4.00 -21.75 -2.08
C PHE A 239 -4.88 -20.79 -1.29
N ALA A 240 -5.56 -21.30 -0.27
CA ALA A 240 -6.43 -20.52 0.56
C ALA A 240 -6.39 -20.95 2.02
N ARG A 241 -6.79 -20.05 2.92
CA ARG A 241 -7.06 -20.35 4.33
C ARG A 241 -8.10 -19.38 4.89
N PRO A 242 -8.82 -19.74 5.97
CA PRO A 242 -9.64 -18.77 6.69
C PRO A 242 -8.76 -17.64 7.21
N GLU A 243 -9.25 -16.40 7.13
CA GLU A 243 -8.45 -15.22 7.52
C GLU A 243 -8.00 -15.24 8.98
N SER A 244 -8.83 -15.78 9.87
CA SER A 244 -8.54 -15.92 11.30
C SER A 244 -7.53 -17.03 11.63
N ALA A 245 -7.19 -17.90 10.67
CA ALA A 245 -6.35 -19.06 10.93
C ALA A 245 -4.86 -18.70 10.84
N THR A 246 -4.08 -19.17 11.81
CA THR A 246 -2.61 -19.06 11.80
C THR A 246 -1.93 -20.18 11.02
N THR A 247 -2.69 -21.18 10.56
CA THR A 247 -2.18 -22.33 9.81
C THR A 247 -1.65 -21.93 8.43
N ASN A 248 -0.85 -22.81 7.84
CA ASN A 248 -0.38 -22.68 6.47
C ASN A 248 -1.55 -22.63 5.48
N LEU A 249 -1.33 -21.96 4.34
CA LEU A 249 -2.29 -21.95 3.24
C LEU A 249 -2.42 -23.37 2.66
N LYS A 250 -3.66 -23.81 2.43
CA LYS A 250 -3.94 -25.13 1.85
C LYS A 250 -4.18 -24.98 0.36
N TRP A 251 -3.64 -25.89 -0.44
CA TRP A 251 -3.93 -26.00 -1.87
C TRP A 251 -5.42 -26.28 -2.06
N VAL A 252 -6.13 -25.45 -2.83
CA VAL A 252 -7.59 -25.57 -3.05
C VAL A 252 -7.96 -26.00 -4.46
N CYS A 253 -7.30 -25.47 -5.49
CA CYS A 253 -7.57 -25.86 -6.87
C CYS A 253 -6.39 -25.53 -7.78
N SER A 254 -6.41 -26.08 -8.99
CA SER A 254 -5.39 -25.81 -10.00
C SER A 254 -5.96 -25.59 -11.39
N PHE A 255 -5.19 -24.90 -12.24
CA PHE A 255 -5.48 -24.66 -13.65
C PHE A 255 -4.20 -24.84 -14.46
N THR A 256 -4.35 -25.15 -15.74
CA THR A 256 -3.27 -25.14 -16.73
C THR A 256 -3.57 -24.05 -17.74
N VAL A 257 -2.64 -23.11 -17.89
CA VAL A 257 -2.76 -21.95 -18.78
C VAL A 257 -1.81 -22.14 -19.94
N GLU A 258 -2.35 -22.29 -21.14
CA GLU A 258 -1.59 -22.33 -22.39
C GLU A 258 -1.61 -20.95 -23.04
N CYS A 259 -0.44 -20.32 -23.14
CA CYS A 259 -0.25 -19.03 -23.78
C CYS A 259 0.35 -19.22 -25.18
N LEU A 260 -0.43 -18.90 -26.22
CA LEU A 260 0.03 -19.00 -27.61
C LEU A 260 0.87 -17.80 -28.03
N VAL A 261 0.41 -16.61 -27.66
CA VAL A 261 1.05 -15.34 -28.00
C VAL A 261 1.13 -14.50 -26.73
N PRO A 262 2.32 -14.28 -26.14
CA PRO A 262 2.45 -13.44 -24.97
C PRO A 262 2.16 -11.99 -25.35
N ARG A 263 1.42 -11.28 -24.49
CA ARG A 263 1.25 -9.84 -24.62
C ARG A 263 2.54 -9.15 -24.18
N ALA A 264 3.06 -8.24 -25.01
CA ALA A 264 4.14 -7.35 -24.58
C ALA A 264 3.67 -6.55 -23.35
N MET A 265 4.33 -6.79 -22.22
CA MET A 265 3.95 -6.25 -20.92
C MET A 265 5.07 -5.41 -20.35
N GLU A 266 4.69 -4.27 -19.79
CA GLU A 266 5.58 -3.51 -18.90
C GLU A 266 5.78 -4.31 -17.61
N GLU A 267 6.97 -4.23 -17.05
CA GLU A 267 7.35 -4.97 -15.84
C GLU A 267 6.49 -4.54 -14.65
N ILE A 268 5.78 -5.50 -14.04
CA ILE A 268 4.98 -5.29 -12.83
C ILE A 268 5.88 -5.46 -11.61
N PRO A 269 5.93 -4.49 -10.67
CA PRO A 269 6.66 -4.64 -9.42
C PRO A 269 6.11 -5.80 -8.58
N GLU A 270 7.01 -6.54 -7.93
CA GLU A 270 6.62 -7.60 -6.99
C GLU A 270 5.76 -7.07 -5.84
N ASN A 271 4.75 -7.86 -5.45
CA ASN A 271 3.90 -7.58 -4.30
C ASN A 271 4.13 -8.62 -3.20
N PRO A 272 4.83 -8.27 -2.11
CA PRO A 272 5.12 -9.21 -1.03
C PRO A 272 3.91 -9.47 -0.11
N PHE A 273 2.77 -8.80 -0.32
CA PHE A 273 1.63 -8.78 0.60
C PHE A 273 0.42 -9.63 0.14
N LEU A 274 0.68 -10.73 -0.59
CA LEU A 274 -0.30 -11.71 -1.10
C LEU A 274 -1.28 -11.18 -2.16
N SER A 275 -1.91 -10.02 -1.95
CA SER A 275 -2.99 -9.49 -2.79
C SER A 275 -2.92 -7.98 -3.01
N TRP A 276 -3.54 -7.54 -4.10
CA TRP A 276 -3.74 -6.14 -4.48
C TRP A 276 -5.10 -5.62 -4.00
N GLY A 277 -5.14 -4.33 -3.66
CA GLY A 277 -6.25 -3.62 -3.05
C GLY A 277 -6.11 -3.47 -1.53
N LEU A 278 -7.23 -3.17 -0.88
CA LEU A 278 -7.33 -3.16 0.57
C LEU A 278 -7.14 -4.57 1.12
N GLN A 279 -6.32 -4.69 2.16
CA GLN A 279 -6.10 -5.96 2.83
C GLN A 279 -7.33 -6.36 3.64
N PRO A 280 -7.62 -7.67 3.77
CA PRO A 280 -8.78 -8.15 4.53
C PRO A 280 -8.85 -7.61 5.98
N ASN A 281 -7.70 -7.49 6.64
CA ASN A 281 -7.60 -6.98 8.01
C ASN A 281 -7.61 -5.44 8.13
N ALA A 282 -7.73 -4.70 7.02
CA ALA A 282 -7.65 -3.23 7.02
C ALA A 282 -8.71 -2.59 7.94
N GLN A 283 -9.92 -3.15 7.96
CA GLN A 283 -11.02 -2.67 8.80
C GLN A 283 -10.72 -2.84 10.30
N LEU A 284 -10.07 -3.95 10.69
CA LEU A 284 -9.62 -4.18 12.07
C LEU A 284 -8.53 -3.19 12.49
N GLN A 285 -7.76 -2.66 11.53
CA GLN A 285 -6.75 -1.62 11.74
C GLN A 285 -7.32 -0.20 11.63
N GLY A 286 -8.64 -0.04 11.54
CA GLY A 286 -9.31 1.26 11.51
C GLY A 286 -9.52 1.86 10.12
N VAL A 287 -9.19 1.15 9.03
CA VAL A 287 -9.42 1.61 7.65
C VAL A 287 -10.72 1.02 7.10
N SER A 288 -11.74 1.85 6.97
CA SER A 288 -13.09 1.46 6.55
C SER A 288 -13.30 1.41 5.03
N GLY A 289 -12.41 2.02 4.25
CA GLY A 289 -12.51 2.02 2.79
C GLY A 289 -11.47 2.89 2.10
N SER A 290 -11.47 2.87 0.77
CA SER A 290 -10.55 3.59 -0.12
C SER A 290 -11.32 4.17 -1.31
N ASN A 291 -10.84 5.27 -1.88
CA ASN A 291 -11.31 5.76 -3.17
C ASN A 291 -10.83 4.89 -4.35
N LEU A 292 -9.70 4.19 -4.18
CA LEU A 292 -9.20 3.20 -5.13
C LEU A 292 -9.75 1.81 -4.81
N GLY A 293 -10.18 1.10 -5.86
CA GLY A 293 -10.52 -0.31 -5.78
C GLY A 293 -9.30 -1.23 -5.82
N SER A 294 -9.55 -2.54 -5.92
CA SER A 294 -8.48 -3.55 -6.03
C SER A 294 -7.91 -3.69 -7.44
N GLU A 295 -8.54 -3.06 -8.44
CA GLU A 295 -8.11 -3.10 -9.84
C GLU A 295 -6.94 -2.15 -10.11
N VAL A 296 -6.29 -2.34 -11.26
CA VAL A 296 -5.19 -1.47 -11.72
C VAL A 296 -5.69 -0.05 -11.94
N PHE A 297 -5.16 0.89 -11.17
CA PHE A 297 -5.55 2.30 -11.28
C PHE A 297 -4.75 3.01 -12.37
N GLN A 298 -5.43 3.58 -13.38
CA GLN A 298 -4.77 4.30 -14.47
C GLN A 298 -4.40 5.72 -14.03
N VAL A 299 -3.13 6.09 -14.18
CA VAL A 299 -2.59 7.42 -13.88
C VAL A 299 -2.32 8.15 -15.20
N GLU A 300 -3.22 9.06 -15.58
CA GLU A 300 -3.14 9.74 -16.89
C GLU A 300 -2.25 10.99 -16.87
N GLN A 301 -2.25 11.73 -15.75
CA GLN A 301 -1.57 13.03 -15.60
C GLN A 301 -0.28 12.96 -14.77
N GLY A 302 0.29 11.77 -14.61
CA GLY A 302 1.54 11.57 -13.86
C GLY A 302 1.39 11.82 -12.36
N SER A 303 0.16 12.00 -11.87
CA SER A 303 -0.15 12.15 -10.46
C SER A 303 -1.51 11.55 -10.13
N CYS A 304 -1.66 11.04 -8.91
CA CYS A 304 -2.94 10.59 -8.39
C CYS A 304 -3.03 10.82 -6.88
N GLU A 305 -4.27 10.82 -6.39
CA GLU A 305 -4.58 10.95 -4.96
C GLU A 305 -5.28 9.68 -4.48
N VAL A 306 -4.74 9.09 -3.42
CA VAL A 306 -5.31 7.93 -2.74
C VAL A 306 -5.82 8.38 -1.37
N VAL A 307 -7.10 8.15 -1.11
CA VAL A 307 -7.79 8.56 0.12
C VAL A 307 -8.37 7.33 0.81
N LEU A 308 -7.91 7.06 2.03
CA LEU A 308 -8.45 6.03 2.90
C LEU A 308 -9.35 6.65 3.95
N LYS A 309 -10.54 6.08 4.16
CA LYS A 309 -11.47 6.50 5.21
C LYS A 309 -11.16 5.79 6.52
N THR A 310 -11.02 6.52 7.62
CA THR A 310 -10.66 5.95 8.92
C THR A 310 -11.79 6.05 9.94
N SER A 311 -11.88 5.06 10.83
CA SER A 311 -12.84 5.06 11.94
C SER A 311 -12.35 5.81 13.17
N HIS A 312 -11.04 6.03 13.28
CA HIS A 312 -10.37 6.79 14.33
C HIS A 312 -9.03 7.36 13.81
N PRO A 313 -8.36 8.24 14.57
CA PRO A 313 -7.06 8.77 14.18
C PRO A 313 -6.01 7.66 14.02
N LEU A 314 -5.29 7.69 12.89
CA LEU A 314 -4.21 6.76 12.55
C LEU A 314 -2.98 7.52 12.08
N MET A 315 -1.81 6.89 12.20
CA MET A 315 -0.58 7.28 11.51
C MET A 315 -0.47 6.56 10.17
N LEU A 316 0.10 7.24 9.18
CA LEU A 316 0.25 6.74 7.81
C LEU A 316 1.73 6.69 7.41
N VAL A 317 2.14 5.58 6.80
CA VAL A 317 3.41 5.45 6.08
C VAL A 317 3.12 4.80 4.73
N CYS A 318 3.73 5.35 3.68
CA CYS A 318 3.55 4.85 2.31
C CYS A 318 4.91 4.47 1.72
N GLU A 319 4.91 3.42 0.90
CA GLU A 319 6.05 2.98 0.10
C GLU A 319 5.62 2.93 -1.36
N LEU A 320 6.42 3.53 -2.25
CA LEU A 320 6.21 3.50 -3.69
C LEU A 320 7.38 2.75 -4.33
N VAL A 321 7.09 1.76 -5.16
CA VAL A 321 8.11 0.96 -5.86
C VAL A 321 7.80 0.92 -7.36
N HIS A 322 8.84 1.15 -8.15
CA HIS A 322 8.85 0.99 -9.60
C HIS A 322 10.22 0.44 -10.03
N PRO A 323 10.31 -0.50 -11.00
CA PRO A 323 11.55 -1.24 -11.29
C PRO A 323 12.74 -0.35 -11.67
N LYS A 324 12.48 0.79 -12.32
CA LYS A 324 13.50 1.75 -12.79
C LYS A 324 13.61 3.00 -11.91
N LEU A 325 12.94 3.04 -10.77
CA LEU A 325 12.91 4.22 -9.89
C LEU A 325 13.81 4.00 -8.66
N ASP A 326 14.73 4.93 -8.44
CA ASP A 326 15.57 4.93 -7.25
C ASP A 326 14.74 5.14 -5.96
N PRO A 327 15.00 4.39 -4.86
CA PRO A 327 14.25 4.52 -3.61
C PRO A 327 14.26 5.92 -2.98
N ALA A 328 15.33 6.70 -3.13
CA ALA A 328 15.38 8.06 -2.60
C ALA A 328 14.49 9.01 -3.40
N VAL A 329 14.42 8.81 -4.73
CA VAL A 329 13.49 9.54 -5.60
C VAL A 329 12.04 9.10 -5.34
N ALA A 330 11.79 7.82 -5.08
CA ALA A 330 10.47 7.30 -4.76
C ALA A 330 9.86 7.95 -3.50
N LYS A 331 10.68 8.21 -2.46
CA LYS A 331 10.23 8.96 -1.27
C LYS A 331 9.76 10.38 -1.61
N ARG A 332 10.39 11.02 -2.60
CA ARG A 332 10.00 12.35 -3.10
C ARG A 332 8.79 12.33 -4.03
N CYS A 333 8.30 11.15 -4.38
CA CYS A 333 7.07 10.98 -5.15
C CYS A 333 5.82 10.91 -4.27
N LEU A 334 5.98 10.91 -2.94
CA LEU A 334 4.89 10.75 -1.98
C LEU A 334 4.74 11.98 -1.09
N ALA A 335 3.51 12.43 -0.91
CA ALA A 335 3.14 13.40 0.13
C ALA A 335 1.87 12.94 0.83
N THR A 336 1.94 12.79 2.15
CA THR A 336 0.86 12.26 2.97
C THR A 336 0.17 13.36 3.76
N GLN A 337 -1.13 13.24 4.00
CA GLN A 337 -1.89 14.10 4.90
C GLN A 337 -2.72 13.23 5.84
N ILE A 338 -2.67 13.52 7.14
CA ILE A 338 -3.25 12.70 8.22
C ILE A 338 -4.33 13.50 8.92
N GLN A 339 -5.59 13.17 8.65
CA GLN A 339 -6.77 13.73 9.33
C GLN A 339 -7.37 12.67 10.26
N SER A 340 -8.34 13.06 11.09
CA SER A 340 -8.95 12.15 12.07
C SER A 340 -9.82 11.06 11.43
N ASP A 341 -10.43 11.38 10.29
CA ASP A 341 -11.42 10.56 9.56
C ASP A 341 -10.94 10.15 8.16
N ALA A 342 -9.78 10.64 7.72
CA ALA A 342 -9.20 10.32 6.43
C ALA A 342 -7.67 10.35 6.43
N LEU A 343 -7.06 9.47 5.64
CA LEU A 343 -5.64 9.47 5.32
C LEU A 343 -5.48 9.66 3.82
N THR A 344 -4.77 10.70 3.41
CA THR A 344 -4.54 11.03 2.01
C THR A 344 -3.09 10.82 1.64
N CYS A 345 -2.83 10.17 0.50
CA CYS A 345 -1.53 9.97 -0.10
C CYS A 345 -1.55 10.52 -1.53
N ASN A 346 -0.77 11.57 -1.77
CA ASN A 346 -0.54 12.10 -3.11
C ASN A 346 0.69 11.42 -3.71
N VAL A 347 0.52 10.83 -4.88
CA VAL A 347 1.55 10.07 -5.59
C VAL A 347 1.90 10.77 -6.89
N LEU A 348 3.20 10.87 -7.19
CA LEU A 348 3.75 11.34 -8.46
C LEU A 348 4.42 10.17 -9.20
N CYS A 349 4.18 10.05 -10.49
CA CYS A 349 4.73 9.00 -11.35
C CYS A 349 5.71 9.65 -12.35
N PRO A 350 7.02 9.70 -12.05
CA PRO A 350 8.01 10.32 -12.93
C PRO A 350 8.44 9.45 -14.13
N GLN A 351 8.02 8.18 -14.17
CA GLN A 351 8.34 7.22 -15.21
C GLN A 351 7.05 6.55 -15.70
N ARG A 352 7.08 6.02 -16.93
CA ARG A 352 6.01 5.18 -17.45
C ARG A 352 6.21 3.76 -16.97
N GLY A 353 5.12 3.09 -16.62
CA GLY A 353 5.19 1.76 -16.03
C GLY A 353 4.14 1.51 -14.96
N PHE A 354 4.29 0.34 -14.36
CA PHE A 354 3.54 -0.08 -13.18
C PHE A 354 4.26 0.31 -11.89
N TYR A 355 3.51 0.86 -10.96
CA TYR A 355 3.96 1.24 -9.63
C TYR A 355 3.19 0.44 -8.58
N ARG A 356 3.90 -0.07 -7.57
CA ARG A 356 3.28 -0.58 -6.35
C ARG A 356 3.27 0.52 -5.31
N LEU A 357 2.08 0.91 -4.87
CA LEU A 357 1.88 1.75 -3.70
C LEU A 357 1.44 0.87 -2.52
N SER A 358 2.30 0.71 -1.52
CA SER A 358 1.96 0.02 -0.28
C SER A 358 1.69 1.01 0.84
N ILE A 359 0.59 0.80 1.54
CA ILE A 359 0.12 1.67 2.61
C ILE A 359 0.12 0.92 3.93
N PHE A 360 0.78 1.52 4.90
CA PHE A 360 0.88 1.01 6.25
C PHE A 360 0.29 2.01 7.23
N VAL A 361 -0.44 1.48 8.22
CA VAL A 361 -1.04 2.30 9.28
C VAL A 361 -0.66 1.79 10.65
N ARG A 362 -0.76 2.69 11.62
CA ARG A 362 -0.66 2.39 13.04
C ARG A 362 -1.65 3.27 13.78
N ASP A 363 -2.19 2.78 14.88
CA ASP A 363 -2.94 3.62 15.82
C ASP A 363 -2.10 4.86 16.21
N TYR A 364 -2.74 6.02 16.20
CA TYR A 364 -2.07 7.29 16.45
C TYR A 364 -1.51 7.37 17.88
N GLU A 365 -2.22 6.81 18.86
CA GLU A 365 -1.83 6.86 20.27
C GLU A 365 -0.82 5.76 20.65
N LYS A 366 -0.84 4.62 19.94
CA LYS A 366 -0.01 3.45 20.29
C LYS A 366 1.33 3.48 19.56
N THR A 367 2.29 4.25 20.09
CA THR A 367 3.63 4.41 19.49
C THR A 367 4.47 3.14 19.49
N ASP A 368 4.20 2.20 20.39
CA ASP A 368 4.98 0.97 20.56
C ASP A 368 4.62 -0.15 19.56
N VAL A 369 3.50 0.01 18.86
CA VAL A 369 3.02 -0.97 17.88
C VAL A 369 3.74 -0.76 16.55
N LYS A 370 4.00 -1.86 15.82
CA LYS A 370 4.54 -1.78 14.46
C LYS A 370 3.46 -1.40 13.46
N PHE A 371 3.83 -0.62 12.45
CA PHE A 371 2.97 -0.33 11.30
C PHE A 371 2.52 -1.63 10.62
N GLN A 372 1.23 -1.72 10.34
CA GLN A 372 0.60 -2.86 9.67
C GLN A 372 0.26 -2.49 8.22
N ASN A 373 0.52 -3.38 7.28
CA ASN A 373 0.12 -3.20 5.89
C ASN A 373 -1.41 -3.33 5.78
N VAL A 374 -2.06 -2.34 5.16
CA VAL A 374 -3.52 -2.30 5.03
C VAL A 374 -3.99 -2.12 3.59
N ALA A 375 -3.13 -1.71 2.67
CA ALA A 375 -3.47 -1.66 1.25
C ALA A 375 -2.23 -1.76 0.35
N ASN A 376 -2.40 -2.36 -0.82
CA ASN A 376 -1.38 -2.44 -1.86
C ASN A 376 -2.03 -2.16 -3.21
N PHE A 377 -1.80 -0.98 -3.78
CA PHE A 377 -2.42 -0.58 -5.04
C PHE A 377 -1.42 -0.69 -6.19
N LEU A 378 -1.88 -1.23 -7.32
CA LEU A 378 -1.14 -1.25 -8.57
C LEU A 378 -1.57 -0.04 -9.40
N LEU A 379 -0.65 0.91 -9.59
CA LEU A 379 -0.88 2.11 -10.40
C LEU A 379 -0.20 1.93 -11.76
N HIS A 380 -0.83 2.34 -12.84
CA HIS A 380 -0.29 2.25 -14.19
C HIS A 380 -0.23 3.63 -14.83
N CYS A 381 0.99 4.14 -15.03
CA CYS A 381 1.23 5.43 -15.65
C CYS A 381 1.55 5.26 -17.15
N LYS A 382 0.52 5.37 -18.01
CA LYS A 382 0.68 5.34 -19.48
C LYS A 382 0.88 6.73 -20.11
N GLY A 383 0.30 7.74 -19.46
CA GLY A 383 0.11 9.07 -20.06
C GLY A 383 1.31 9.99 -19.89
N LYS A 384 1.02 11.20 -19.43
CA LYS A 384 2.04 12.20 -19.07
C LYS A 384 2.69 11.75 -17.76
N VAL A 385 4.01 11.85 -17.68
CA VAL A 385 4.78 11.60 -16.44
C VAL A 385 5.00 12.91 -15.69
N ALA A 386 5.14 12.84 -14.36
CA ALA A 386 5.56 13.98 -13.55
C ALA A 386 7.01 14.36 -13.88
N SER A 387 7.30 15.66 -13.95
CA SER A 387 8.68 16.11 -14.10
C SER A 387 9.47 15.86 -12.81
N LEU A 388 10.79 15.63 -12.92
CA LEU A 388 11.67 15.54 -11.74
C LEU A 388 11.68 16.86 -10.93
N GLU A 389 11.43 18.00 -11.58
CA GLU A 389 11.31 19.32 -10.95
C GLU A 389 9.99 19.50 -10.17
N GLU A 390 8.98 18.67 -10.46
CA GLU A 390 7.66 18.71 -9.82
C GLU A 390 7.57 17.78 -8.60
N LEU A 391 8.63 17.00 -8.33
CA LEU A 391 8.71 16.10 -7.19
C LEU A 391 8.62 16.87 -5.87
N PHE A 392 8.16 16.17 -4.84
CA PHE A 392 8.06 16.76 -3.53
C PHE A 392 9.45 17.09 -2.96
N PRO A 393 9.56 18.16 -2.15
CA PRO A 393 10.83 18.56 -1.54
C PRO A 393 11.40 17.44 -0.66
N PRO A 394 12.73 17.36 -0.52
CA PRO A 394 13.36 16.44 0.42
C PRO A 394 12.95 16.77 1.87
N ASN A 395 13.05 15.76 2.75
CA ASN A 395 12.77 15.88 4.19
C ASN A 395 11.35 16.36 4.53
N LEU A 396 10.38 16.01 3.69
CA LEU A 396 8.97 16.22 3.99
C LEU A 396 8.59 15.40 5.24
N GLY A 397 7.90 16.05 6.17
CA GLY A 397 7.42 15.44 7.40
C GLY A 397 6.38 14.36 7.15
N SER A 398 6.05 13.60 8.19
CA SER A 398 5.08 12.49 8.12
C SER A 398 3.66 12.91 7.72
N ALA A 399 3.33 14.20 7.85
CA ALA A 399 2.02 14.75 7.52
C ALA A 399 2.15 16.17 6.97
N CYS A 400 1.53 16.36 5.81
CA CYS A 400 1.38 17.64 5.14
C CYS A 400 0.01 18.23 5.43
N GLY A 401 -0.05 19.56 5.58
CA GLY A 401 -1.26 20.30 5.86
C GLY A 401 -1.78 20.13 7.29
N PRO A 402 -2.91 20.77 7.62
CA PRO A 402 -3.54 20.59 8.90
C PRO A 402 -4.08 19.16 9.04
N GLY A 403 -4.03 18.65 10.27
CA GLY A 403 -4.34 17.27 10.58
C GLY A 403 -4.53 17.00 12.07
N SER A 404 -4.45 15.72 12.45
CA SER A 404 -4.65 15.26 13.84
C SER A 404 -3.70 15.98 14.81
N ARG A 405 -2.40 16.04 14.48
CA ARG A 405 -1.38 16.71 15.32
C ARG A 405 -1.64 18.19 15.53
N THR A 406 -1.95 18.94 14.46
CA THR A 406 -2.17 20.39 14.59
C THR A 406 -3.40 20.68 15.44
N THR A 407 -4.43 19.84 15.36
CA THR A 407 -5.67 19.98 16.15
C THR A 407 -5.41 19.69 17.63
N GLU A 408 -4.64 18.64 17.92
CA GLU A 408 -4.21 18.27 19.28
C GLU A 408 -3.43 19.39 19.98
N PHE A 409 -2.59 20.11 19.25
CA PHE A 409 -1.83 21.27 19.76
C PHE A 409 -2.61 22.60 19.68
N GLY A 410 -3.93 22.57 19.46
CA GLY A 410 -4.80 23.74 19.52
C GLY A 410 -4.75 24.67 18.31
N PHE A 411 -4.26 24.20 17.17
CA PHE A 411 -4.38 24.93 15.90
C PHE A 411 -5.70 24.63 15.22
N SER A 412 -6.39 25.67 14.77
CA SER A 412 -7.72 25.53 14.17
C SER A 412 -7.98 26.58 13.10
N LYS A 413 -9.08 26.44 12.34
CA LYS A 413 -9.55 27.40 11.34
C LYS A 413 -8.44 27.81 10.36
N PHE A 414 -7.77 26.82 9.79
CA PHE A 414 -6.80 27.04 8.72
C PHE A 414 -7.50 27.61 7.49
N SER A 415 -6.87 28.57 6.81
CA SER A 415 -7.37 29.14 5.55
C SER A 415 -7.26 28.15 4.38
N HIS A 416 -6.39 27.16 4.52
CA HIS A 416 -6.20 26.07 3.57
C HIS A 416 -6.23 24.74 4.33
N THR A 417 -7.04 23.80 3.86
CA THR A 417 -7.18 22.48 4.49
C THR A 417 -6.31 21.41 3.83
N THR A 418 -5.78 21.66 2.63
CA THR A 418 -4.89 20.73 1.91
C THR A 418 -3.42 20.99 2.26
N GLY A 419 -2.61 19.93 2.27
CA GLY A 419 -1.16 20.05 2.47
C GLY A 419 -0.37 20.53 1.26
N ILE A 420 -0.94 20.44 0.06
CA ILE A 420 -0.32 20.88 -1.19
C ILE A 420 -1.06 22.10 -1.71
N LEU A 421 -0.33 23.19 -1.94
CA LEU A 421 -0.84 24.48 -2.37
C LEU A 421 -0.11 24.92 -3.64
N SER A 422 -0.84 25.48 -4.60
CA SER A 422 -0.27 26.02 -5.84
C SER A 422 -0.46 27.54 -5.91
N THR A 423 0.55 28.28 -6.36
CA THR A 423 0.47 29.73 -6.58
C THR A 423 1.01 30.11 -7.95
N GLN A 424 0.29 31.00 -8.63
CA GLN A 424 0.67 31.56 -9.94
C GLN A 424 1.30 32.95 -9.83
N GLN A 425 1.26 33.56 -8.64
CA GLN A 425 1.77 34.91 -8.37
C GLN A 425 3.05 34.90 -7.52
N GLY A 426 3.58 33.71 -7.19
CA GLY A 426 4.70 33.56 -6.27
C GLY A 426 4.37 33.85 -4.80
N LYS A 427 3.14 34.26 -4.48
CA LYS A 427 2.73 34.63 -3.11
C LYS A 427 1.71 33.64 -2.55
N CYS A 428 1.83 33.31 -1.28
CA CYS A 428 0.89 32.45 -0.57
C CYS A 428 0.75 32.90 0.89
N ASN A 429 -0.48 32.99 1.40
CA ASN A 429 -0.74 33.34 2.80
C ASN A 429 -1.49 32.19 3.46
N ILE A 430 -0.90 31.56 4.47
CA ILE A 430 -1.54 30.52 5.26
C ILE A 430 -1.92 31.11 6.60
N THR A 431 -3.20 31.09 6.92
CA THR A 431 -3.71 31.68 8.17
C THR A 431 -4.39 30.63 9.02
N PHE A 432 -4.14 30.63 10.33
CA PHE A 432 -4.79 29.73 11.28
C PHE A 432 -4.90 30.39 12.65
N HIS A 433 -5.67 29.77 13.55
CA HIS A 433 -5.78 30.20 14.94
C HIS A 433 -4.88 29.35 15.82
N ASN A 434 -4.08 30.01 16.66
CA ASN A 434 -3.25 29.41 17.70
C ASN A 434 -3.92 29.62 19.06
N GLN A 435 -4.72 28.64 19.50
CA GLN A 435 -5.56 28.78 20.70
C GLN A 435 -4.77 28.69 22.01
N HIS A 436 -3.66 27.94 22.02
CA HIS A 436 -2.82 27.74 23.20
C HIS A 436 -1.65 28.72 23.29
N ASP A 437 -1.62 29.74 22.42
CA ASP A 437 -0.56 30.74 22.36
C ASP A 437 0.86 30.15 22.28
N LEU A 438 1.01 29.06 21.53
CA LEU A 438 2.28 28.38 21.35
C LEU A 438 3.28 29.26 20.58
N GLU A 439 4.56 29.15 20.92
CA GLU A 439 5.60 29.82 20.14
C GLU A 439 5.85 29.06 18.85
N LEU A 440 5.86 29.77 17.73
CA LEU A 440 5.95 29.16 16.40
C LEU A 440 7.29 29.48 15.73
N HIS A 441 7.77 28.50 14.96
CA HIS A 441 8.90 28.64 14.08
C HIS A 441 8.54 28.09 12.70
N THR A 442 8.86 28.84 11.65
CA THR A 442 8.56 28.46 10.27
C THR A 442 9.83 28.37 9.45
N VAL A 443 9.98 27.30 8.69
CA VAL A 443 11.16 27.05 7.86
C VAL A 443 10.73 26.88 6.41
N LEU A 444 11.36 27.62 5.50
CA LEU A 444 11.21 27.41 4.05
C LEU A 444 12.46 26.69 3.53
N SER A 445 12.27 25.58 2.83
CA SER A 445 13.35 24.83 2.19
C SER A 445 12.94 24.37 0.79
N ARG A 446 13.92 24.18 -0.10
CA ARG A 446 13.73 23.57 -1.42
C ARG A 446 14.89 22.63 -1.72
N ASP A 447 14.76 21.84 -2.78
CA ASP A 447 15.86 21.00 -3.26
C ASP A 447 17.01 21.87 -3.82
N GLU A 448 18.25 21.60 -3.41
CA GLU A 448 19.43 22.47 -3.63
C GLU A 448 19.98 22.44 -5.07
N ILE A 449 19.29 21.80 -6.01
CA ILE A 449 19.74 21.64 -7.40
C ILE A 449 19.70 22.99 -8.16
N ALA A 450 18.95 23.98 -7.68
CA ALA A 450 18.85 25.30 -8.30
C ALA A 450 19.78 26.32 -7.62
N LYS A 451 20.57 27.03 -8.45
CA LYS A 451 21.50 28.14 -8.13
C LYS A 451 21.17 28.82 -6.80
N GLN A 452 22.20 28.99 -5.95
CA GLN A 452 22.11 29.74 -4.69
C GLN A 452 21.40 31.08 -4.94
N SER A 453 20.20 31.22 -4.38
CA SER A 453 19.53 32.51 -4.33
C SER A 453 20.45 33.48 -3.58
N THR A 454 20.55 34.72 -4.05
CA THR A 454 21.41 35.76 -3.46
C THR A 454 21.10 36.03 -1.97
N LEU A 455 19.89 35.69 -1.52
CA LEU A 455 19.43 35.83 -0.14
C LEU A 455 18.95 34.48 0.43
N PRO A 456 19.04 34.27 1.75
CA PRO A 456 18.60 33.04 2.40
C PRO A 456 17.07 32.89 2.35
N LEU A 457 16.59 31.64 2.24
CA LEU A 457 15.14 31.34 2.12
C LEU A 457 14.30 31.84 3.30
N SER A 458 14.90 32.03 4.48
CA SER A 458 14.24 32.63 5.64
C SER A 458 13.73 34.05 5.37
N ARG A 459 14.33 34.78 4.42
CA ARG A 459 13.90 36.11 3.97
C ARG A 459 12.63 36.07 3.12
N TYR A 460 12.14 34.91 2.73
CA TYR A 460 10.95 34.77 1.89
C TYR A 460 9.73 34.27 2.66
N LEU A 461 9.83 34.23 3.99
CA LEU A 461 8.73 34.02 4.92
C LEU A 461 8.54 35.22 5.84
N PHE A 462 7.29 35.49 6.19
CA PHE A 462 6.94 36.52 7.16
C PHE A 462 5.74 36.07 8.00
N CYS A 463 5.95 36.00 9.31
CA CYS A 463 4.89 35.61 10.25
C CYS A 463 4.29 36.84 10.93
N THR A 464 2.98 36.98 10.84
CA THR A 464 2.21 38.01 11.56
C THR A 464 1.36 37.34 12.63
N TYR A 465 1.49 37.81 13.88
CA TYR A 465 0.76 37.28 15.03
C TYR A 465 -0.19 38.35 15.56
N THR A 466 -1.49 38.14 15.39
CA THR A 466 -2.55 39.04 15.88
C THR A 466 -3.45 38.30 16.84
N ASP A 467 -3.39 38.62 18.13
CA ASP A 467 -4.17 37.97 19.20
C ASP A 467 -4.08 36.43 19.12
N SER A 468 -5.13 35.75 18.64
CA SER A 468 -5.17 34.30 18.46
C SER A 468 -4.90 33.85 17.02
N LYS A 469 -4.73 34.75 16.06
CA LYS A 469 -4.62 34.48 14.62
C LYS A 469 -3.18 34.67 14.15
N VAL A 470 -2.68 33.67 13.44
CA VAL A 470 -1.33 33.67 12.84
C VAL A 470 -1.49 33.64 11.34
N THR A 471 -0.75 34.50 10.64
CA THR A 471 -0.63 34.46 9.18
C THR A 471 0.84 34.28 8.80
N VAL A 472 1.13 33.18 8.13
CA VAL A 472 2.42 32.89 7.50
C VAL A 472 2.33 33.31 6.04
N SER A 473 3.04 34.38 5.70
CA SER A 473 3.14 34.91 4.34
C SER A 473 4.42 34.40 3.67
N ALA A 474 4.27 33.74 2.54
CA ALA A 474 5.37 33.30 1.69
C ALA A 474 5.41 34.12 0.39
N SER A 475 6.60 34.57 0.00
CA SER A 475 6.89 35.26 -1.25
C SER A 475 8.01 34.48 -1.94
N LEU A 476 7.66 33.49 -2.75
CA LEU A 476 8.59 32.49 -3.24
C LEU A 476 9.55 33.10 -4.27
N PRO A 477 10.88 32.88 -4.15
CA PRO A 477 11.87 33.58 -4.94
C PRO A 477 11.82 33.19 -6.41
N GLU A 478 11.59 31.92 -6.72
CA GLU A 478 11.68 31.38 -8.08
C GLU A 478 10.59 30.34 -8.29
N LYS A 479 10.32 29.98 -9.55
CA LYS A 479 9.52 28.81 -9.92
C LYS A 479 10.09 27.54 -9.27
N GLY A 480 9.22 26.66 -8.78
CA GLY A 480 9.63 25.40 -8.17
C GLY A 480 8.73 24.93 -7.04
N VAL A 481 9.13 23.84 -6.39
CA VAL A 481 8.40 23.21 -5.29
C VAL A 481 9.16 23.43 -3.98
N TYR A 482 8.49 24.05 -3.01
CA TYR A 482 9.05 24.41 -1.71
C TYR A 482 8.35 23.66 -0.58
N ARG A 483 9.09 23.37 0.48
CA ARG A 483 8.59 22.89 1.76
C ARG A 483 8.51 24.06 2.72
N LEU A 484 7.33 24.31 3.25
CA LEU A 484 7.09 25.23 4.37
C LEU A 484 6.79 24.38 5.62
N GLY A 485 7.78 24.21 6.48
CA GLY A 485 7.61 23.51 7.76
C GLY A 485 7.11 24.44 8.84
N LEU A 486 6.05 24.03 9.54
CA LEU A 486 5.52 24.69 10.73
C LEU A 486 5.93 23.90 11.97
N TYR A 487 6.57 24.57 12.91
CA TYR A 487 7.00 24.01 14.18
C TYR A 487 6.45 24.83 15.34
N ALA A 488 6.22 24.18 16.47
CA ALA A 488 5.73 24.83 17.68
C ALA A 488 6.41 24.28 18.92
N ARG A 489 6.49 25.10 19.97
CA ARG A 489 6.89 24.67 21.31
C ARG A 489 5.96 25.26 22.37
N THR A 490 5.83 24.52 23.47
CA THR A 490 4.95 24.87 24.58
C THR A 490 5.67 25.68 25.65
N THR A 491 6.91 25.28 26.00
CA THR A 491 7.70 25.96 27.03
C THR A 491 8.89 26.69 26.41
N PRO A 492 9.19 27.93 26.83
CA PRO A 492 10.43 28.59 26.45
C PRO A 492 11.64 27.76 26.89
N GLY A 493 12.51 27.40 25.94
CA GLY A 493 13.69 26.55 26.18
C GLY A 493 13.57 25.13 25.65
N ASP A 494 12.36 24.65 25.38
CA ASP A 494 12.15 23.35 24.71
C ASP A 494 12.53 23.42 23.22
N SER A 495 12.79 22.24 22.65
CA SER A 495 12.97 22.08 21.21
C SER A 495 11.65 22.30 20.47
N PHE A 496 11.75 22.83 19.26
CA PHE A 496 10.60 23.01 18.38
C PHE A 496 10.13 21.66 17.82
N ASN A 497 8.87 21.31 18.09
CA ASN A 497 8.25 20.09 17.60
C ASN A 497 7.61 20.33 16.21
N PRO A 498 7.77 19.41 15.24
CA PRO A 498 7.17 19.54 13.92
C PRO A 498 5.66 19.36 13.99
N MET A 499 4.91 20.37 13.54
CA MET A 499 3.45 20.40 13.58
C MET A 499 2.86 19.87 12.28
N CYS A 500 3.24 20.47 11.15
CA CYS A 500 2.89 20.04 9.81
C CYS A 500 3.79 20.72 8.78
N ASP A 501 3.89 20.13 7.59
CA ASP A 501 4.53 20.76 6.44
C ASP A 501 3.50 21.18 5.40
N PHE A 502 3.75 22.25 4.65
CA PHE A 502 3.01 22.58 3.43
C PHE A 502 3.95 22.46 2.24
N VAL A 503 3.46 21.84 1.17
CA VAL A 503 4.12 21.85 -0.13
C VAL A 503 3.59 23.04 -0.93
N LEU A 504 4.46 23.99 -1.27
CA LEU A 504 4.12 25.16 -2.07
C LEU A 504 4.67 24.99 -3.49
N ARG A 505 3.78 24.86 -4.47
CA ARG A 505 4.11 24.79 -5.90
C ARG A 505 4.01 26.18 -6.50
N ASN A 506 5.14 26.79 -6.84
CA ASN A 506 5.20 28.07 -7.54
C ASN A 506 5.34 27.84 -9.04
N THR A 507 4.38 28.33 -9.82
CA THR A 507 4.46 28.35 -11.29
C THR A 507 4.79 29.74 -11.85
N CYS A 508 5.04 30.72 -10.99
CA CYS A 508 5.38 32.09 -11.38
C CYS A 508 6.87 32.19 -11.76
N ASP A 509 7.14 32.76 -12.93
CA ASP A 509 8.52 33.04 -13.38
C ASP A 509 9.07 34.36 -12.81
N GLN A 510 8.22 35.20 -12.21
CA GLN A 510 8.67 36.45 -11.59
C GLN A 510 9.36 36.18 -10.24
N GLN A 511 10.44 36.92 -9.99
CA GLN A 511 11.18 36.78 -8.75
C GLN A 511 10.38 37.35 -7.57
N GLY A 512 10.19 36.54 -6.54
CA GLY A 512 9.55 36.98 -5.30
C GLY A 512 10.39 38.05 -4.59
N ALA A 513 9.75 39.10 -4.08
CA ALA A 513 10.44 40.08 -3.25
C ALA A 513 10.68 39.49 -1.85
N PRO A 514 11.90 39.63 -1.28
CA PRO A 514 12.17 39.20 0.09
C PRO A 514 11.43 40.12 1.08
N PHE A 515 11.11 39.58 2.25
CA PHE A 515 10.64 40.31 3.42
C PHE A 515 11.81 40.92 4.20
N PRO A 516 11.54 41.85 5.13
CA PRO A 516 12.55 42.41 6.03
C PRO A 516 13.10 41.33 6.97
N CYS A 517 14.36 41.47 7.41
CA CYS A 517 14.87 40.63 8.49
C CYS A 517 14.16 40.99 9.79
N VAL A 518 13.76 40.00 10.57
CA VAL A 518 13.03 40.18 11.83
C VAL A 518 13.90 39.75 13.00
N TYR A 519 13.93 40.56 14.06
CA TYR A 519 14.68 40.32 15.30
C TYR A 519 13.75 40.01 16.47
N SER A 520 14.31 39.53 17.59
CA SER A 520 13.57 39.09 18.79
C SER A 520 12.74 40.19 19.47
N ALA A 521 13.02 41.47 19.18
CA ALA A 521 12.21 42.58 19.65
C ALA A 521 10.84 42.68 18.93
N TRP A 522 10.68 42.01 17.78
CA TRP A 522 9.39 41.91 17.09
C TRP A 522 8.53 40.82 17.73
N ARG A 523 7.53 41.25 18.52
CA ARG A 523 6.70 40.36 19.36
C ARG A 523 5.25 40.27 18.88
N LYS A 524 4.49 39.39 19.54
CA LYS A 524 3.05 39.21 19.34
C LYS A 524 2.30 40.56 19.34
N GLY A 525 1.38 40.72 18.38
CA GLY A 525 0.61 41.94 18.16
C GLY A 525 1.32 43.01 17.31
N CYS A 526 2.60 42.84 17.00
CA CYS A 526 3.28 43.69 16.03
C CYS A 526 2.82 43.36 14.61
N VAL A 527 2.50 44.39 13.81
CA VAL A 527 2.03 44.23 12.43
C VAL A 527 2.73 45.24 11.53
N LEU A 528 3.41 44.75 10.50
CA LEU A 528 4.00 45.58 9.45
C LEU A 528 2.99 45.74 8.32
N PHE A 529 2.52 46.96 8.07
CA PHE A 529 1.63 47.24 6.95
C PHE A 529 2.45 47.55 5.70
N GLU A 530 3.39 48.50 5.81
CA GLU A 530 4.26 49.00 4.73
C GLU A 530 5.63 49.45 5.29
N PRO A 531 6.73 49.30 4.54
CA PRO A 531 6.87 48.50 3.33
C PRO A 531 6.93 47.00 3.69
N ARG A 532 6.26 46.13 2.92
CA ARG A 532 6.39 44.67 3.15
C ARG A 532 7.60 44.06 2.46
N MET A 533 8.20 44.75 1.50
CA MET A 533 9.42 44.32 0.86
C MET A 533 10.59 44.71 1.75
N GLY A 534 11.49 43.76 2.00
CA GLY A 534 12.72 43.96 2.75
C GLY A 534 13.89 44.42 1.89
N LEU A 535 13.73 44.49 0.57
CA LEU A 535 14.69 45.06 -0.35
C LEU A 535 14.09 46.33 -0.96
N LEU A 536 14.69 47.47 -0.64
CA LEU A 536 14.22 48.81 -1.00
C LEU A 536 15.10 49.40 -2.11
N GLU A 537 14.53 50.32 -2.89
CA GLU A 537 15.29 51.06 -3.90
C GLU A 537 16.14 52.17 -3.25
N PRO A 538 17.38 52.39 -3.70
CA PRO A 538 18.20 53.51 -3.24
C PRO A 538 17.57 54.85 -3.62
N GLU A 539 17.94 55.91 -2.88
CA GLU A 539 17.53 57.29 -3.16
C GLU A 539 16.02 57.53 -3.31
N SER A 540 15.21 56.77 -2.57
CA SER A 540 13.75 56.81 -2.66
C SER A 540 13.08 57.12 -1.31
N TRP A 541 11.91 57.75 -1.36
CA TRP A 541 11.06 57.95 -0.18
C TRP A 541 10.18 56.72 0.04
N VAL A 542 10.29 56.13 1.22
CA VAL A 542 9.55 54.92 1.60
C VAL A 542 8.66 55.21 2.80
N ARG A 543 7.37 54.92 2.64
CA ARG A 543 6.37 55.06 3.71
C ARG A 543 6.46 53.86 4.64
N PHE A 544 6.74 54.12 5.91
CA PHE A 544 6.66 53.13 6.98
C PHE A 544 5.31 53.23 7.68
N ARG A 545 4.61 52.09 7.84
CA ARG A 545 3.37 51.96 8.58
C ARG A 545 3.42 50.68 9.40
N VAL A 546 3.49 50.81 10.71
CA VAL A 546 3.71 49.68 11.62
C VAL A 546 2.89 49.83 12.89
N ARG A 547 2.34 48.72 13.39
CA ARG A 547 1.75 48.62 14.72
C ARG A 547 2.76 47.94 15.64
N VAL A 548 3.10 48.60 16.73
CA VAL A 548 3.99 48.07 17.79
C VAL A 548 3.26 48.27 19.12
N PRO A 549 2.58 47.24 19.65
CA PRO A 549 1.88 47.35 20.93
C PRO A 549 2.84 47.71 22.07
N GLY A 550 2.46 48.70 22.88
CA GLY A 550 3.27 49.14 24.03
C GLY A 550 4.54 49.94 23.68
N GLY A 551 4.81 50.20 22.39
CA GLY A 551 5.91 51.07 21.99
C GLY A 551 5.65 52.52 22.38
N GLN A 552 6.58 53.16 23.08
CA GLN A 552 6.50 54.59 23.42
C GLN A 552 7.10 55.47 22.33
N ARG A 553 8.14 54.96 21.64
CA ARG A 553 8.80 55.62 20.51
C ARG A 553 9.20 54.57 19.49
N VAL A 554 8.89 54.84 18.22
CA VAL A 554 9.26 53.99 17.08
C VAL A 554 9.96 54.86 16.05
N CYS A 555 11.13 54.44 15.57
CA CYS A 555 11.89 55.18 14.58
C CYS A 555 12.55 54.26 13.57
N VAL A 556 12.91 54.83 12.42
CA VAL A 556 13.73 54.18 11.41
C VAL A 556 15.08 54.86 11.38
N VAL A 557 16.14 54.07 11.43
CA VAL A 557 17.53 54.54 11.45
C VAL A 557 18.20 54.13 10.14
N GLY A 558 18.56 55.12 9.32
CA GLY A 558 19.41 54.99 8.13
C GLY A 558 20.62 55.93 8.26
N GLU A 559 20.88 56.74 7.23
CA GLU A 559 21.81 57.90 7.33
C GLU A 559 21.33 58.90 8.40
N THR A 560 20.02 59.10 8.46
CA THR A 560 19.36 59.92 9.46
C THR A 560 18.36 59.09 10.26
N ARG A 561 18.09 59.50 11.49
CA ARG A 561 17.05 58.93 12.34
C ARG A 561 15.74 59.66 12.08
N THR A 562 14.70 58.92 11.67
CA THR A 562 13.35 59.46 11.48
C THR A 562 12.40 58.83 12.49
N ASP A 563 11.86 59.65 13.40
CA ASP A 563 10.83 59.21 14.35
C ASP A 563 9.47 59.13 13.66
N LEU A 564 8.78 57.99 13.81
CA LEU A 564 7.44 57.78 13.27
C LEU A 564 6.40 58.44 14.17
N LYS A 565 5.27 58.87 13.59
CA LYS A 565 4.16 59.49 14.33
C LYS A 565 3.04 58.49 14.56
N LEU A 566 2.52 58.41 15.78
CA LEU A 566 1.39 57.56 16.12
C LEU A 566 0.08 58.22 15.66
N ASN A 567 -0.71 57.50 14.87
CA ASN A 567 -2.01 57.98 14.42
C ASN A 567 -3.18 57.49 15.30
N LYS A 568 -4.40 57.97 14.99
CA LYS A 568 -5.63 57.65 15.73
C LYS A 568 -5.94 56.14 15.79
N SER A 569 -5.46 55.37 14.83
CA SER A 569 -5.67 53.91 14.74
C SER A 569 -4.58 53.09 15.45
N ARG A 570 -3.75 53.75 16.27
CA ARG A 570 -2.58 53.17 16.95
C ARG A 570 -1.58 52.53 15.98
N VAL A 571 -1.36 53.18 14.84
CA VAL A 571 -0.35 52.81 13.85
C VAL A 571 0.70 53.92 13.78
N TRP A 572 1.97 53.55 13.87
CA TRP A 572 3.11 54.43 13.68
C TRP A 572 3.36 54.61 12.19
N GLU A 573 3.42 55.85 11.74
CA GLU A 573 3.63 56.17 10.33
C GLU A 573 4.60 57.34 10.08
N GLY A 574 5.31 57.26 8.97
CA GLY A 574 6.25 58.29 8.54
C GLY A 574 6.91 57.93 7.22
N ASP A 575 7.39 58.94 6.50
CA ASP A 575 8.15 58.79 5.26
C ASP A 575 9.64 58.89 5.57
N VAL A 576 10.41 57.93 5.09
CA VAL A 576 11.85 57.82 5.35
C VAL A 576 12.57 57.75 4.01
N PHE A 577 13.58 58.60 3.84
CA PHE A 577 14.43 58.59 2.66
C PHE A 577 15.51 57.51 2.79
N THR A 578 15.67 56.62 1.81
CA THR A 578 16.62 55.50 1.86
C THR A 578 18.07 55.95 1.76
N GLY A 579 18.34 57.08 1.08
CA GLY A 579 19.70 57.57 0.86
C GLY A 579 20.53 56.67 -0.05
N GLY A 580 21.84 56.93 -0.14
CA GLY A 580 22.80 56.17 -0.96
C GLY A 580 24.04 55.70 -0.19
N GLY A 581 24.26 56.20 1.03
CA GLY A 581 25.44 55.95 1.86
C GLY A 581 25.28 54.84 2.91
N VAL A 582 24.08 54.25 3.05
CA VAL A 582 23.84 53.12 3.97
C VAL A 582 23.32 51.90 3.23
N SER A 583 23.74 50.71 3.66
CA SER A 583 23.30 49.45 3.05
C SER A 583 21.97 48.93 3.60
N GLN A 584 21.51 49.44 4.76
CA GLN A 584 20.30 48.98 5.43
C GLN A 584 19.59 50.09 6.22
N LEU A 585 18.26 50.03 6.28
CA LEU A 585 17.45 50.76 7.25
C LEU A 585 17.07 49.84 8.42
N LYS A 586 17.13 50.37 9.65
CA LYS A 586 16.78 49.66 10.90
C LYS A 586 15.51 50.25 11.49
N LEU A 587 14.44 49.46 11.58
CA LEU A 587 13.26 49.81 12.38
C LEU A 587 13.52 49.43 13.84
N ALA A 588 13.44 50.41 14.74
CA ALA A 588 13.66 50.21 16.17
C ALA A 588 12.52 50.80 17.00
N ALA A 589 12.26 50.20 18.17
CA ALA A 589 11.28 50.69 19.13
C ALA A 589 11.83 50.66 20.56
N ALA A 590 11.40 51.62 21.38
CA ALA A 590 11.57 51.59 22.83
C ALA A 590 10.27 51.15 23.50
N SER A 591 10.38 50.23 24.46
CA SER A 591 9.27 49.71 25.26
C SER A 591 9.57 49.89 26.75
N GLY A 592 8.62 50.45 27.51
CA GLY A 592 8.78 50.73 28.94
C GLY A 592 9.47 52.07 29.23
N GLU A 593 10.02 52.24 30.44
CA GLU A 593 10.73 53.46 30.87
C GLU A 593 12.21 53.53 30.39
N SER A 594 12.68 52.51 29.67
CA SER A 594 14.04 52.50 29.12
C SER A 594 14.12 53.33 27.84
N GLU A 595 15.15 54.19 27.74
CA GLU A 595 15.50 54.89 26.50
C GLU A 595 16.19 53.99 25.45
N GLU A 596 16.49 52.74 25.81
CA GLU A 596 17.19 51.81 24.93
C GLU A 596 16.28 51.36 23.78
N MET A 597 16.72 51.67 22.55
CA MET A 597 15.99 51.32 21.33
C MET A 597 16.37 49.91 20.89
N ALA A 598 15.42 48.98 20.92
CA ALA A 598 15.63 47.64 20.40
C ALA A 598 15.35 47.60 18.89
N VAL A 599 16.30 47.06 18.10
CA VAL A 599 16.09 46.83 16.66
C VAL A 599 15.09 45.71 16.48
N MET A 600 14.00 46.01 15.77
CA MET A 600 12.93 45.06 15.49
C MET A 600 13.08 44.42 14.11
N MET A 601 13.46 45.22 13.11
CA MET A 601 13.62 44.76 11.73
C MET A 601 14.73 45.50 10.98
N THR A 602 15.31 44.86 9.98
CA THR A 602 16.17 45.52 8.98
C THR A 602 15.65 45.34 7.56
N PHE A 603 15.85 46.39 6.76
CA PHE A 603 15.50 46.47 5.35
C PHE A 603 16.78 46.74 4.58
N ASP A 604 17.12 45.91 3.60
CA ASP A 604 18.27 46.11 2.73
C ASP A 604 17.94 47.15 1.67
N ILE A 605 18.95 47.91 1.25
CA ILE A 605 18.86 48.83 0.12
C ILE A 605 19.64 48.19 -1.05
N ARG A 606 19.06 48.18 -2.25
CA ARG A 606 19.77 47.66 -3.43
C ARG A 606 21.07 48.43 -3.65
N PRO A 607 22.17 47.75 -3.99
CA PRO A 607 23.39 48.45 -4.39
C PRO A 607 23.07 49.34 -5.59
N ALA A 608 23.55 50.59 -5.57
CA ALA A 608 23.49 51.43 -6.76
C ALA A 608 24.26 50.74 -7.89
N GLU A 609 23.63 50.53 -9.05
CA GLU A 609 24.34 50.07 -10.23
C GLU A 609 25.41 51.13 -10.56
N LYS A 610 26.69 50.74 -10.51
CA LYS A 610 27.74 51.58 -11.06
C LYS A 610 27.52 51.61 -12.56
N GLU A 611 27.08 52.74 -13.10
CA GLU A 611 27.22 53.02 -14.53
C GLU A 611 28.72 52.88 -14.87
N GLU A 612 29.05 51.93 -15.75
CA GLU A 612 30.38 51.80 -16.36
C GLU A 612 30.66 52.92 -17.36
#